data_AF-A0A3A4ARP9-F1
#
_entry.id   AF-A0A3A4ARP9-F1
#
_cell.length_a   1.000
_cell.length_b   1.000
_cell.length_c   1.000
_cell.angle_alpha   90.00
_cell.angle_beta   90.00
_cell.angle_gamma   90.00
#
_symmetry.space_group_name_H-M   'P 1'
#
loop_
_entity.id
_entity.type
_entity.pdbx_description
1 polymer ?
#
loop_
_entity_poly.entity_id
_entity_poly.type
_entity_poly.pdbx_seq_one_letter_code
_entity_poly.pdbx_strand_id
1 'polypeptide(L)'
;MTHRSQAQRDAKAAISGQARAALFGGEEAAGLLATLFRTGPACTPADAETFTGPENDEIDRAQEQREDAAKAMCASCPARSACLDYALAVKPTAGVWAGYTADEISDLLTAEAA
;
A
#
# COMPACT_ATOMS: atom_id res chain seq x y z
N MET A 1 9.10 -16.30 36.00
CA MET A 1 9.81 -16.12 34.71
C MET A 1 8.77 -16.14 33.60
N THR A 2 8.48 -14.93 33.11
CA THR A 2 7.75 -14.52 31.88
C THR A 2 6.39 -15.15 31.57
N HIS A 3 5.33 -14.69 32.25
CA HIS A 3 3.97 -14.78 31.73
C HIS A 3 3.80 -13.79 30.56
N ARG A 4 4.13 -14.24 29.34
CA ARG A 4 3.83 -13.48 28.12
C ARG A 4 2.30 -13.40 27.98
N SER A 5 1.77 -12.20 28.21
CA SER A 5 0.33 -11.91 28.29
C SER A 5 -0.40 -12.38 27.02
N GLN A 6 -1.62 -12.89 27.16
CA GLN A 6 -2.48 -13.38 26.07
C GLN A 6 -2.54 -12.35 24.91
N ALA A 7 -2.59 -11.06 25.26
CA ALA A 7 -2.57 -9.93 24.32
C ALA A 7 -1.37 -9.91 23.35
N GLN A 8 -0.20 -10.43 23.76
CA GLN A 8 0.98 -10.49 22.90
C GLN A 8 0.97 -11.70 21.95
N ARG A 9 0.09 -12.68 22.16
CA ARG A 9 -0.16 -13.77 21.20
C ARG A 9 -1.11 -13.31 20.10
N ASP A 10 -2.11 -12.51 20.44
CA ASP A 10 -3.09 -11.95 19.50
C ASP A 10 -2.44 -10.97 18.51
N ALA A 11 -1.49 -10.15 18.97
CA ALA A 11 -0.72 -9.25 18.10
C ALA A 11 0.18 -10.00 17.08
N LYS A 12 0.73 -11.17 17.43
CA LYS A 12 1.55 -11.97 16.50
C LYS A 12 0.69 -12.68 15.46
N ALA A 13 -0.57 -12.99 15.77
CA ALA A 13 -1.52 -13.56 14.82
C ALA A 13 -1.96 -12.55 13.74
N ALA A 14 -2.00 -11.25 14.06
CA ALA A 14 -2.33 -10.20 13.09
C ALA A 14 -1.27 -10.03 11.99
N ILE A 15 0.02 -10.25 12.29
CA ILE A 15 1.11 -10.19 11.31
C ILE A 15 1.07 -11.39 10.34
N SER A 16 0.41 -12.50 10.74
CA SER A 16 0.10 -13.63 9.85
C SER A 16 -1.04 -13.33 8.87
N GLY A 17 -1.71 -12.17 9.00
CA GLY A 17 -2.77 -11.67 8.12
C GLY A 17 -2.34 -11.30 6.70
N GLN A 18 -1.04 -11.38 6.40
CA GLN A 18 -0.50 -11.42 5.03
C GLN A 18 -1.03 -12.62 4.21
N ALA A 19 -1.77 -13.55 4.81
CA ALA A 19 -2.21 -14.80 4.18
C ALA A 19 -3.54 -14.74 3.39
N ARG A 20 -4.19 -13.57 3.22
CA ARG A 20 -5.44 -13.43 2.44
C ARG A 20 -5.25 -13.03 0.96
N ALA A 21 -4.05 -13.23 0.41
CA ALA A 21 -3.84 -13.30 -1.04
C ALA A 21 -4.42 -14.58 -1.68
N ALA A 22 -4.81 -15.57 -0.86
CA ALA A 22 -5.40 -16.82 -1.30
C ALA A 22 -6.94 -16.64 -1.38
N LEU A 23 -7.64 -16.83 -2.49
CA LEU A 23 -7.62 -18.09 -3.24
C LEU A 23 -7.85 -17.97 -4.76
N PHE A 24 -8.10 -16.80 -5.37
CA PHE A 24 -8.22 -16.68 -6.85
C PHE A 24 -7.74 -15.34 -7.47
N GLY A 25 -7.20 -14.40 -6.68
CA GLY A 25 -6.84 -13.05 -7.18
C GLY A 25 -5.36 -12.82 -7.55
N GLY A 26 -4.50 -13.82 -7.34
CA GLY A 26 -3.04 -13.65 -7.51
C GLY A 26 -2.58 -13.52 -8.97
N GLU A 27 -3.25 -14.20 -9.91
CA GLU A 27 -2.89 -14.12 -11.33
C GLU A 27 -3.26 -12.77 -11.94
N GLU A 28 -4.39 -12.20 -11.52
CA GLU A 28 -4.84 -10.88 -11.96
C GLU A 28 -3.89 -9.79 -11.45
N ALA A 29 -3.56 -9.81 -10.15
CA ALA A 29 -2.59 -8.90 -9.57
C ALA A 29 -1.21 -9.01 -10.23
N ALA A 30 -0.75 -10.23 -10.57
CA ALA A 30 0.51 -10.43 -11.28
C ALA A 30 0.50 -9.84 -12.70
N GLY A 31 -0.60 -9.97 -13.45
CA GLY A 31 -0.76 -9.37 -14.77
C GLY A 31 -0.79 -7.83 -14.74
N LEU A 32 -1.43 -7.26 -13.71
CA LEU A 32 -1.45 -5.82 -13.45
C LEU A 32 -0.06 -5.31 -13.08
N LEU A 33 0.67 -6.02 -12.21
CA LEU A 33 2.04 -5.69 -11.86
C LEU A 33 2.98 -5.71 -13.07
N ALA A 34 2.85 -6.70 -13.96
CA ALA A 34 3.62 -6.76 -15.20
C ALA A 34 3.30 -5.56 -16.12
N THR A 35 2.04 -5.12 -16.16
CA THR A 35 1.60 -3.96 -16.94
C THR A 35 2.13 -2.66 -16.35
N LEU A 36 2.11 -2.50 -15.03
CA LEU A 36 2.72 -1.39 -14.31
C LEU A 36 4.19 -1.23 -14.71
N PHE A 37 5.00 -2.29 -14.57
CA PHE A 37 6.42 -2.22 -14.91
C PHE A 37 6.69 -1.99 -16.40
N ARG A 38 5.87 -2.55 -17.29
CA ARG A 38 5.97 -2.29 -18.73
C ARG A 38 5.70 -0.83 -19.10
N THR A 39 4.86 -0.14 -18.33
CA THR A 39 4.51 1.28 -18.55
C THR A 39 5.60 2.21 -18.04
N GLY A 40 6.46 1.73 -17.13
CA GLY A 40 7.61 2.48 -16.61
C GLY A 40 7.22 3.39 -15.45
N PRO A 41 7.08 2.87 -14.22
CA PRO A 41 6.82 3.71 -13.06
C PRO A 41 7.99 4.68 -12.83
N ALA A 42 7.66 5.93 -12.50
CA ALA A 42 8.67 6.95 -12.21
C ALA A 42 9.32 6.75 -10.84
N CYS A 43 8.62 6.12 -9.90
CA CYS A 43 9.16 5.79 -8.58
C CYS A 43 10.09 4.58 -8.65
N THR A 44 11.12 4.60 -7.81
CA THR A 44 12.13 3.56 -7.70
C THR A 44 12.15 2.98 -6.28
N PRO A 45 12.82 1.83 -6.05
CA PRO A 45 13.00 1.30 -4.70
C PRO A 45 13.72 2.25 -3.74
N ALA A 46 14.49 3.20 -4.24
CA ALA A 46 15.15 4.21 -3.41
C ALA A 46 14.16 5.23 -2.82
N ASP A 47 12.97 5.37 -3.42
CA ASP A 47 11.92 6.27 -2.95
C ASP A 47 11.00 5.60 -1.91
N ALA A 48 11.24 4.33 -1.57
CA ALA A 48 10.34 3.53 -0.75
C ALA A 48 9.95 4.21 0.57
N GLU A 49 10.90 4.80 1.31
CA GLU A 49 10.62 5.52 2.57
C GLU A 49 9.67 6.72 2.38
N THR A 50 9.66 7.35 1.20
CA THR A 50 8.73 8.45 0.90
C THR A 50 7.31 7.93 0.72
N PHE A 51 7.14 6.73 0.16
CA PHE A 51 5.83 6.12 -0.07
C PHE A 51 5.30 5.31 1.12
N THR A 52 6.17 4.68 1.91
CA THR A 52 5.77 3.80 3.03
C THR A 52 5.89 4.47 4.39
N GLY A 53 6.68 5.54 4.48
CA GLY A 53 7.13 6.08 5.75
C GLY A 53 8.27 5.30 6.38
N PRO A 54 8.87 5.88 7.43
CA PRO A 54 9.90 5.24 8.23
C PRO A 54 9.30 4.13 9.10
N GLU A 55 10.15 3.25 9.62
CA GLU A 55 9.72 2.13 10.46
C GLU A 55 9.23 2.56 11.86
N ASN A 56 9.56 3.78 12.30
CA ASN A 56 9.15 4.35 13.58
C ASN A 56 7.91 5.23 13.46
N ASP A 57 7.20 5.41 14.58
CA ASP A 57 6.13 6.38 14.68
C ASP A 57 6.61 7.78 14.26
N GLU A 58 5.80 8.41 13.43
CA GLU A 58 5.98 9.80 13.02
C GLU A 58 4.92 10.69 13.62
N ILE A 59 5.25 11.98 13.67
CA ILE A 59 4.28 13.01 14.01
C ILE A 59 3.42 13.27 12.77
N ASP A 60 2.10 13.39 12.96
CA ASP A 60 1.09 13.55 11.88
C ASP A 60 1.53 14.53 10.78
N ARG A 61 2.07 15.70 11.15
CA ARG A 61 2.54 16.71 10.17
C ARG A 61 3.70 16.25 9.28
N ALA A 62 4.58 15.38 9.78
CA ALA A 62 5.68 14.83 8.98
C ALA A 62 5.16 13.79 7.98
N GLN A 63 4.16 13.00 8.39
CA GLN A 63 3.45 12.07 7.53
C GLN A 63 2.72 12.80 6.40
N GLU A 64 1.91 13.82 6.71
CA GLU A 64 1.19 14.62 5.70
C GLU A 64 2.14 15.18 4.64
N GLN A 65 3.27 15.78 5.05
CA GLN A 65 4.25 16.35 4.12
C GLN A 65 4.89 15.32 3.20
N ARG A 66 5.17 14.10 3.69
CA ARG A 66 5.68 13.03 2.84
C ARG A 66 4.61 12.50 1.90
N GLU A 67 3.38 12.32 2.40
CA GLU A 67 2.27 11.88 1.57
C GLU A 67 2.03 12.87 0.43
N ASP A 68 2.09 14.17 0.70
CA ASP A 68 2.01 15.22 -0.33
C ASP A 68 3.17 15.12 -1.34
N ALA A 69 4.40 14.86 -0.88
CA ALA A 69 5.55 14.66 -1.76
C ALA A 69 5.38 13.42 -2.66
N ALA A 70 4.93 12.30 -2.09
CA ALA A 70 4.62 11.08 -2.83
C ALA A 70 3.50 11.30 -3.85
N LYS A 71 2.44 12.00 -3.45
CA LYS A 71 1.30 12.37 -4.31
C LYS A 71 1.76 13.25 -5.48
N ALA A 72 2.64 14.21 -5.24
CA ALA A 72 3.21 15.06 -6.30
C ALA A 72 4.02 14.26 -7.33
N MET A 73 4.81 13.27 -6.90
CA MET A 73 5.51 12.36 -7.81
C MET A 73 4.52 11.52 -8.62
N CYS A 74 3.50 10.95 -7.97
CA CYS A 74 2.48 10.16 -8.65
C CYS A 74 1.70 10.97 -9.70
N ALA A 75 1.45 12.26 -9.47
CA ALA A 75 0.69 13.11 -10.39
C ALA A 75 1.34 13.23 -11.78
N SER A 76 2.66 13.12 -11.87
CA SER A 76 3.41 13.18 -13.14
C SER A 76 3.80 11.79 -13.68
N CYS A 77 3.44 10.71 -12.97
CA CYS A 77 3.87 9.36 -13.32
C CYS A 77 3.05 8.78 -14.49
N PRO A 78 3.69 8.32 -15.58
CA PRO A 78 2.97 7.76 -16.73
C PRO A 78 2.27 6.43 -16.40
N ALA A 79 2.75 5.69 -15.39
CA ALA A 79 2.19 4.43 -14.96
C ALA A 79 1.12 4.55 -13.86
N ARG A 80 0.64 5.77 -13.57
CA ARG A 80 -0.30 6.04 -12.47
C ARG A 80 -1.58 5.21 -12.59
N SER A 81 -2.16 5.08 -13.78
CA SER A 81 -3.37 4.28 -14.02
C SER A 81 -3.14 2.79 -13.72
N ALA A 82 -2.11 2.20 -14.32
CA ALA A 82 -1.75 0.79 -14.08
C ALA A 82 -1.39 0.52 -12.61
N CYS A 83 -0.80 1.52 -11.92
CA CYS A 83 -0.52 1.45 -10.50
C CYS A 83 -1.81 1.45 -9.66
N LEU A 84 -2.82 2.24 -10.04
CA LEU A 84 -4.11 2.27 -9.36
C LEU A 84 -4.83 0.93 -9.51
N ASP A 85 -4.87 0.36 -10.72
CA ASP A 85 -5.48 -0.95 -10.96
C ASP A 85 -4.83 -2.04 -10.09
N TYR A 86 -3.50 -2.05 -10.04
CA TYR A 86 -2.76 -2.97 -9.17
C TYR A 86 -3.08 -2.74 -7.69
N ALA A 87 -3.12 -1.49 -7.24
CA ALA A 87 -3.40 -1.15 -5.85
C ALA A 87 -4.81 -1.59 -5.42
N LEU A 88 -5.82 -1.42 -6.27
CA LEU A 88 -7.18 -1.90 -6.03
C LEU A 88 -7.25 -3.43 -5.92
N ALA A 89 -6.47 -4.14 -6.73
CA ALA A 89 -6.41 -5.59 -6.70
C ALA A 89 -5.74 -6.14 -5.42
N VAL A 90 -4.63 -5.53 -4.99
CA VAL A 90 -3.86 -6.02 -3.83
C VAL A 90 -4.35 -5.48 -2.48
N LYS A 91 -5.13 -4.39 -2.49
CA LYS A 91 -5.72 -3.77 -1.29
C LYS A 91 -4.67 -3.45 -0.23
N PRO A 92 -3.74 -2.52 -0.51
CA PRO A 92 -2.67 -2.19 0.42
C PRO A 92 -3.25 -1.68 1.74
N THR A 93 -2.56 -1.95 2.84
CA THR A 93 -2.97 -1.52 4.19
C THR A 93 -2.23 -0.28 4.68
N ALA A 94 -1.18 0.15 3.98
CA ALA A 94 -0.36 1.30 4.35
C ALA A 94 0.34 1.92 3.13
N GLY A 95 0.79 3.17 3.29
CA GLY A 95 1.56 3.92 2.31
C GLY A 95 0.74 4.60 1.22
N VAL A 96 1.45 5.22 0.27
CA VAL A 96 0.88 5.94 -0.89
C VAL A 96 1.07 5.13 -2.17
N TRP A 97 -0.02 4.95 -2.91
CA TRP A 97 -0.11 4.14 -4.12
C TRP A 97 -0.90 4.92 -5.18
N ALA A 98 -0.33 5.09 -6.37
CA ALA A 98 -0.96 5.84 -7.48
C ALA A 98 -1.45 7.27 -7.14
N GLY A 99 -0.92 7.87 -6.07
CA GLY A 99 -1.34 9.19 -5.56
C GLY A 99 -2.50 9.15 -4.56
N TYR A 100 -2.82 7.97 -4.03
CA TYR A 100 -3.82 7.74 -2.98
C TYR A 100 -3.16 7.06 -1.80
N THR A 101 -3.60 7.37 -0.59
CA THR A 101 -3.25 6.59 0.60
C THR A 101 -3.95 5.23 0.55
N ALA A 102 -3.42 4.26 1.29
CA ALA A 102 -4.06 2.96 1.46
C ALA A 102 -5.51 3.07 1.97
N ASP A 103 -5.78 4.04 2.85
CA ASP A 103 -7.12 4.34 3.35
C ASP A 103 -8.04 4.86 2.23
N GLU A 104 -7.58 5.83 1.44
CA GLU A 104 -8.30 6.34 0.26
C GLU A 104 -8.62 5.21 -0.75
N ILE A 105 -7.69 4.26 -0.97
CA ILE A 105 -7.93 3.11 -1.85
C ILE A 105 -8.99 2.16 -1.26
N SER A 106 -8.97 1.96 0.05
CA SER A 106 -9.99 1.19 0.74
C SER A 106 -11.36 1.85 0.59
N ASP A 107 -11.44 3.17 0.73
CA ASP A 107 -12.67 3.95 0.51
C ASP A 107 -13.18 3.86 -0.94
N LEU A 108 -12.29 3.88 -1.94
CA LEU A 108 -12.68 3.68 -3.34
C LEU A 108 -13.29 2.29 -3.58
N LEU A 109 -12.74 1.25 -2.97
CA LEU A 109 -13.25 -0.12 -3.08
C LEU A 109 -14.59 -0.32 -2.39
N THR A 110 -14.86 0.41 -1.30
CA THR A 110 -16.15 0.34 -0.60
C THR A 110 -17.21 1.19 -1.29
N ALA A 111 -16.83 2.35 -1.85
CA ALA A 111 -17.73 3.23 -2.61
C ALA A 111 -18.23 2.56 -3.90
N GLU A 112 -17.40 1.77 -4.57
CA GLU A 112 -17.79 1.03 -5.78
C GLU A 112 -18.65 -0.22 -5.49
N ALA A 113 -18.70 -0.64 -4.22
CA ALA A 113 -19.49 -1.78 -3.76
C ALA A 113 -20.85 -1.40 -3.14
N ALA A 114 -21.19 -0.11 -3.08
CA ALA A 114 -22.42 0.45 -2.52
C ALA A 114 -23.43 0.85 -3.60
#